data_AF-A0A9P6NB57-F1
#
_entry.id   AF-A0A9P6NB57-F1
#
_cell.length_a   1.000
_cell.length_b   1.000
_cell.length_c   1.000
_cell.angle_alpha   90.00
_cell.angle_beta   90.00
_cell.angle_gamma   90.00
#
_symmetry.space_group_name_H-M   'P 1'
#
loop_
_entity.id
_entity.type
_entity.pdbx_description
1 polymer ?
#
loop_
_entity_poly.entity_id
_entity_poly.type
_entity_poly.pdbx_seq_one_letter_code
_entity_poly.pdbx_strand_id
1 'polypeptide(L)'
;NGWVADFKAKLGIRTFVHGEAASVDEKMVTVEQKCLTILCKSYHPKDVFNMDETGLIPPDHALANAVAHGLKSSKNRFTFALTCNALGTKKLEPLIIQRYQRPCCFKRRSGSELGFLYFFNTKAWMNHMIFQEWIAKLNLKCVAEQRHILLLLDNFAGHLLPSAPLTNVRVEYFHLNMTSHLQSLNSGIIQNFQSNFKT
;
A
#
# COMPACT_ATOMS: atom_id res chain seq x y z
N ASN A 1 12.73 -5.46 16.98
CA ASN A 1 13.02 -4.29 16.12
C ASN A 1 12.21 -4.41 14.84
N GLY A 2 11.17 -3.59 14.67
CA GLY A 2 10.21 -3.68 13.55
C GLY A 2 8.84 -3.24 14.04
N TRP A 3 8.28 -2.17 13.50
CA TRP A 3 7.65 -2.18 12.17
C TRP A 3 7.66 -0.76 11.56
N VAL A 4 8.39 -0.47 10.48
CA VAL A 4 9.74 -0.95 10.17
C VAL A 4 10.73 -0.04 10.89
N ALA A 5 11.41 -0.55 11.93
CA ALA A 5 12.11 0.27 12.93
C ALA A 5 11.22 1.42 13.46
N ASP A 6 9.98 1.06 13.80
CA ASP A 6 8.88 1.87 14.32
C ASP A 6 8.50 3.10 13.47
N PHE A 7 8.72 2.97 12.15
CA PHE A 7 8.00 3.59 11.01
C PHE A 7 8.71 4.64 10.08
N LYS A 8 9.90 5.21 10.29
CA LYS A 8 11.09 4.85 11.08
C LYS A 8 11.37 5.91 12.17
N ALA A 9 11.58 5.47 13.41
CA ALA A 9 11.87 6.24 14.64
C ALA A 9 10.89 7.31 15.18
N LYS A 10 9.81 7.81 14.57
CA LYS A 10 8.78 7.12 13.79
C LYS A 10 8.54 7.70 12.40
N LEU A 11 8.99 8.93 12.14
CA LEU A 11 9.17 9.52 10.81
C LEU A 11 10.44 10.39 10.72
N GLY A 12 11.39 10.21 11.64
CA GLY A 12 12.68 10.92 11.64
C GLY A 12 13.73 10.20 10.79
N ILE A 13 13.50 10.11 9.48
CA ILE A 13 14.15 9.15 8.57
C ILE A 13 15.51 9.65 8.03
N ARG A 14 16.58 8.83 8.18
CA ARG A 14 17.71 8.56 7.23
C ARG A 14 18.29 7.15 7.58
N THR A 15 18.94 6.37 6.72
CA THR A 15 19.66 6.58 5.44
C THR A 15 19.27 5.60 4.31
N PHE A 16 19.94 5.76 3.16
CA PHE A 16 19.80 5.13 1.85
C PHE A 16 19.77 3.59 1.78
N VAL A 17 18.94 3.06 0.87
CA VAL A 17 19.09 1.72 0.28
C VAL A 17 19.07 1.88 -1.25
N HIS A 18 19.98 1.20 -1.95
CA HIS A 18 20.18 1.35 -3.38
C HIS A 18 19.05 0.68 -4.18
N GLY A 19 18.25 1.50 -4.87
CA GLY A 19 17.22 1.09 -5.83
C GLY A 19 16.84 2.31 -6.67
N GLU A 20 17.43 2.41 -7.86
CA GLU A 20 17.37 3.58 -8.76
C GLU A 20 17.69 4.94 -8.10
N ALA A 21 18.86 5.01 -7.43
CA ALA A 21 19.43 6.26 -6.91
C ALA A 21 20.02 7.16 -8.03
N ALA A 22 19.18 7.59 -8.98
CA ALA A 22 19.58 8.50 -10.05
C ALA A 22 19.39 9.97 -9.64
N SER A 23 20.48 10.63 -9.25
CA SER A 23 20.61 12.09 -9.12
C SER A 23 19.48 12.81 -8.35
N VAL A 24 19.33 12.49 -7.06
CA VAL A 24 18.47 13.27 -6.14
C VAL A 24 19.33 14.23 -5.32
N ASP A 25 19.01 15.53 -5.35
CA ASP A 25 19.69 16.53 -4.52
C ASP A 25 19.38 16.29 -3.04
N GLU A 26 20.40 15.96 -2.25
CA GLU A 26 20.29 15.73 -0.80
C GLU A 26 19.65 16.92 -0.05
N LYS A 27 19.77 18.14 -0.56
CA LYS A 27 19.10 19.32 0.01
C LYS A 27 17.59 19.21 -0.11
N MET A 28 17.08 18.77 -1.26
CA MET A 28 15.64 18.56 -1.48
C MET A 28 15.11 17.45 -0.56
N VAL A 29 15.85 16.34 -0.42
CA VAL A 29 15.54 15.28 0.56
C VAL A 29 15.49 15.82 1.99
N THR A 30 16.43 16.70 2.36
CA THR A 30 16.47 17.33 3.69
C THR A 30 15.26 18.24 3.93
N VAL A 31 14.83 18.99 2.92
CA VAL A 31 13.68 19.91 3.02
C VAL A 31 12.38 19.11 3.13
N GLU A 32 12.14 18.13 2.27
CA GLU A 32 10.92 17.31 2.35
C GLU A 32 10.83 16.56 3.70
N GLN A 33 11.91 15.96 4.16
CA GLN A 33 11.95 15.29 5.47
C GLN A 33 11.56 16.24 6.61
N LYS A 34 11.98 17.51 6.56
CA LYS A 34 11.58 18.54 7.53
C LYS A 34 10.10 18.89 7.39
N CYS A 35 9.60 19.13 6.18
CA CYS A 35 8.19 19.45 5.91
C CYS A 35 7.26 18.33 6.40
N LEU A 36 7.52 17.07 6.01
CA LEU A 36 6.75 15.91 6.46
C LEU A 36 6.85 15.71 7.98
N THR A 37 8.02 15.94 8.59
CA THR A 37 8.18 15.87 10.05
C THR A 37 7.34 16.93 10.77
N ILE A 38 7.33 18.18 10.28
CA ILE A 38 6.52 19.26 10.86
C ILE A 38 5.04 18.94 10.72
N LEU A 39 4.60 18.47 9.55
CA LEU A 39 3.21 18.12 9.30
C LEU A 39 2.76 16.91 10.14
N CYS A 40 3.55 15.85 10.22
CA CYS A 40 3.18 14.68 11.03
C CYS A 40 3.16 14.99 12.54
N LYS A 41 3.84 16.05 13.00
CA LYS A 41 3.77 16.52 14.39
C LYS A 41 2.46 17.23 14.75
N SER A 42 1.65 17.69 13.79
CA SER A 42 0.32 18.23 14.09
C SER A 42 -0.76 17.15 14.26
N TYR A 43 -0.41 15.87 14.04
CA TYR A 43 -1.27 14.71 14.25
C TYR A 43 -0.71 13.82 15.35
N HIS A 44 -1.59 13.14 16.10
CA HIS A 44 -1.12 12.07 16.99
C HIS A 44 -0.63 10.89 16.12
N PRO A 45 0.47 10.19 16.44
CA PRO A 45 0.98 9.06 15.64
C PRO A 45 0.01 7.89 15.42
N LYS A 46 -1.13 7.88 16.13
CA LYS A 46 -2.21 6.89 15.94
C LYS A 46 -3.05 7.20 14.69
N ASP A 47 -3.02 8.47 14.27
CA ASP A 47 -3.82 9.12 13.22
C ASP A 47 -2.99 9.47 11.98
N VAL A 48 -1.67 9.24 12.01
CA VAL A 48 -0.82 9.23 10.82
C VAL A 48 -0.78 7.82 10.26
N PHE A 49 -1.15 7.66 9.00
CA PHE A 49 -1.18 6.40 8.25
C PHE A 49 -0.29 6.48 7.02
N ASN A 50 0.19 5.33 6.56
CA ASN A 50 0.82 5.17 5.24
C ASN A 50 0.16 3.98 4.54
N MET A 51 0.10 4.08 3.22
CA MET A 51 -0.31 3.00 2.32
C MET A 51 0.75 2.79 1.22
N ASP A 52 0.83 1.56 0.73
CA ASP A 52 1.77 1.10 -0.29
C ASP A 52 1.25 -0.21 -0.91
N GLU A 53 1.63 -0.46 -2.16
CA GLU A 53 1.20 -1.58 -2.99
C GLU A 53 2.27 -2.67 -3.05
N THR A 54 1.87 -3.91 -2.81
CA THR A 54 2.70 -5.09 -3.10
C THR A 54 2.04 -6.01 -4.10
N GLY A 55 2.76 -6.32 -5.17
CA GLY A 55 2.45 -7.45 -6.05
C GLY A 55 2.92 -8.76 -5.43
N LEU A 56 2.00 -9.65 -5.10
CA LEU A 56 2.26 -11.05 -4.82
C LEU A 56 2.00 -11.87 -6.09
N ILE A 57 3.02 -12.60 -6.55
CA ILE A 57 2.84 -13.71 -7.49
C ILE A 57 2.82 -14.97 -6.61
N PRO A 58 1.69 -15.72 -6.55
CA PRO A 58 1.69 -16.97 -5.82
C PRO A 58 2.69 -17.93 -6.47
N PRO A 59 3.41 -18.76 -5.69
CA PRO A 59 4.24 -19.81 -6.29
C PRO A 59 3.38 -20.67 -7.22
N ASP A 60 3.90 -21.04 -8.39
CA ASP A 60 3.27 -22.02 -9.27
C ASP A 60 3.34 -23.39 -8.57
N HIS A 61 2.43 -23.63 -7.61
CA HIS A 61 2.14 -24.95 -7.04
C HIS A 61 1.39 -25.80 -8.09
N ALA A 62 2.08 -26.05 -9.19
CA ALA A 62 1.81 -27.17 -10.05
C ALA A 62 2.14 -28.43 -9.25
N LEU A 63 1.13 -28.97 -8.54
CA LEU A 63 1.09 -30.36 -8.07
C LEU A 63 1.05 -31.30 -9.30
N ALA A 64 2.14 -31.29 -10.05
CA ALA A 64 2.34 -32.01 -11.28
C ALA A 64 3.01 -33.34 -10.97
N ASN A 65 2.23 -34.28 -10.42
CA ASN A 65 2.58 -35.72 -10.43
C ASN A 65 2.53 -36.33 -11.86
N ALA A 66 2.50 -35.49 -12.90
CA ALA A 66 2.67 -35.84 -14.29
C ALA A 66 3.59 -34.81 -14.95
N VAL A 67 4.65 -35.27 -15.60
CA VAL A 67 5.62 -34.43 -16.33
C VAL A 67 4.93 -33.75 -17.50
N ALA A 68 4.47 -32.51 -17.29
CA ALA A 68 3.81 -31.70 -18.31
C ALA A 68 4.79 -30.65 -18.86
N HIS A 69 5.47 -30.98 -19.96
CA HIS A 69 6.26 -30.01 -20.71
C HIS A 69 5.37 -28.82 -21.14
N GLY A 70 5.77 -27.60 -20.78
CA GLY A 70 5.22 -26.38 -21.39
C GLY A 70 4.20 -25.56 -20.56
N LEU A 71 4.10 -25.75 -19.24
CA LEU A 71 3.35 -24.78 -18.41
C LEU A 71 3.98 -23.38 -18.49
N LYS A 72 3.34 -22.47 -19.22
CA LYS A 72 3.55 -21.02 -19.06
C LYS A 72 3.18 -20.66 -17.62
N SER A 73 4.17 -20.24 -16.83
CA SER A 73 3.99 -19.70 -15.48
C SER A 73 2.80 -18.73 -15.45
N SER A 74 1.87 -18.96 -14.53
CA SER A 74 0.63 -18.20 -14.52
C SER A 74 0.91 -16.80 -13.97
N LYS A 75 0.88 -15.77 -14.84
CA LYS A 75 1.10 -14.36 -14.47
C LYS A 75 -0.06 -13.76 -13.63
N ASN A 76 -0.72 -14.58 -12.80
CA ASN A 76 -1.86 -14.23 -11.95
C ASN A 76 -1.39 -13.50 -10.69
N ARG A 77 -0.94 -12.25 -10.86
CA ARG A 77 -0.52 -11.37 -9.76
C ARG A 77 -1.72 -10.90 -8.94
N PHE A 78 -1.69 -11.11 -7.63
CA PHE A 78 -2.52 -10.35 -6.70
C PHE A 78 -1.76 -9.09 -6.30
N THR A 79 -2.40 -7.92 -6.38
CA THR A 79 -1.85 -6.69 -5.82
C THR A 79 -2.60 -6.40 -4.54
N PHE A 80 -1.87 -6.14 -3.46
CA PHE A 80 -2.42 -5.76 -2.16
C PHE A 80 -1.98 -4.34 -1.85
N ALA A 81 -2.92 -3.43 -1.61
CA ALA A 81 -2.61 -2.17 -0.94
C ALA A 81 -2.79 -2.38 0.57
N LEU A 82 -1.71 -2.18 1.32
CA LEU A 82 -1.65 -2.35 2.77
C LEU A 82 -1.67 -0.98 3.43
N THR A 83 -2.52 -0.77 4.44
CA THR A 83 -2.66 0.54 5.10
C THR A 83 -2.69 0.42 6.62
N CYS A 84 -2.03 1.34 7.30
CA CYS A 84 -1.59 1.12 8.67
C CYS A 84 -1.05 2.39 9.31
N ASN A 85 -1.22 2.54 10.63
CA ASN A 85 -0.81 3.75 11.35
C ASN A 85 0.66 3.74 11.80
N ALA A 86 1.23 4.90 12.07
CA ALA A 86 2.62 5.09 12.51
C ALA A 86 2.94 4.47 13.88
N LEU A 87 1.94 3.98 14.62
CA LEU A 87 2.13 3.17 15.83
C LEU A 87 2.17 1.66 15.57
N GLY A 88 1.82 1.19 14.37
CA GLY A 88 1.61 -0.23 14.06
C GLY A 88 0.39 -0.88 14.74
N THR A 89 -0.32 -0.14 15.61
CA THR A 89 -1.45 -0.62 16.42
C THR A 89 -2.74 -0.77 15.62
N LYS A 90 -2.89 -0.04 14.51
CA LYS A 90 -4.02 -0.16 13.59
C LYS A 90 -3.52 -0.51 12.20
N LYS A 91 -3.93 -1.69 11.74
CA LYS A 91 -3.89 -2.09 10.33
C LYS A 91 -5.32 -2.00 9.81
N LEU A 92 -5.50 -1.45 8.62
CA LEU A 92 -6.78 -1.50 7.91
C LEU A 92 -6.90 -2.83 7.18
N GLU A 93 -8.11 -3.12 6.72
CA GLU A 93 -8.34 -4.28 5.85
C GLU A 93 -7.54 -4.10 4.55
N PRO A 94 -6.75 -5.11 4.12
CA PRO A 94 -6.03 -5.04 2.85
C PRO A 94 -6.99 -4.88 1.68
N LEU A 95 -6.73 -3.89 0.82
CA LEU A 95 -7.41 -3.82 -0.47
C LEU A 95 -6.73 -4.81 -1.42
N ILE A 96 -7.50 -5.70 -2.03
CA ILE A 96 -7.00 -6.75 -2.93
C ILE A 96 -7.43 -6.44 -4.37
N ILE A 97 -6.50 -6.47 -5.32
CA ILE A 97 -6.75 -6.30 -6.76
C ILE A 97 -6.23 -7.53 -7.51
N GLN A 98 -7.04 -8.10 -8.40
CA GLN A 98 -6.63 -9.20 -9.26
C GLN A 98 -7.33 -9.11 -10.64
N ARG A 99 -6.85 -9.87 -11.63
CA ARG A 99 -7.32 -9.85 -13.02
C ARG A 99 -8.79 -10.23 -13.19
N TYR A 100 -9.28 -11.18 -12.40
CA TYR A 100 -10.59 -11.80 -12.58
C TYR A 100 -11.56 -11.38 -11.47
N GLN A 101 -12.78 -10.99 -11.81
CA GLN A 101 -13.80 -10.61 -10.83
C GLN A 101 -14.12 -11.72 -9.81
N ARG A 102 -14.05 -12.98 -10.24
CA ARG A 102 -14.28 -14.18 -9.42
C ARG A 102 -13.24 -15.25 -9.78
N PRO A 103 -12.04 -15.24 -9.17
CA PRO A 103 -11.05 -16.28 -9.36
C PRO A 103 -11.60 -17.66 -8.97
N CYS A 104 -11.06 -18.74 -9.55
CA CYS A 104 -11.57 -20.10 -9.31
C CYS A 104 -11.59 -20.48 -7.81
N CYS A 105 -10.62 -20.00 -7.02
CA CYS A 105 -10.55 -20.22 -5.57
C CYS A 105 -11.72 -19.61 -4.79
N PHE A 106 -12.45 -18.63 -5.34
CA PHE A 106 -13.62 -18.02 -4.68
C PHE A 106 -14.85 -18.94 -4.72
N LYS A 107 -14.82 -20.04 -5.50
CA LYS A 107 -15.93 -20.99 -5.67
C LYS A 107 -17.24 -20.28 -6.09
N ARG A 108 -17.15 -19.44 -7.14
CA ARG A 108 -18.22 -18.59 -7.71
C ARG A 108 -18.72 -17.42 -6.84
N ARG A 109 -18.26 -17.29 -5.59
CA ARG A 109 -18.52 -16.10 -4.76
C ARG A 109 -17.73 -14.88 -5.24
N SER A 110 -18.20 -13.70 -4.89
CA SER A 110 -17.47 -12.42 -4.95
C SER A 110 -16.49 -12.29 -3.77
N GLY A 111 -15.59 -11.30 -3.84
CA GLY A 111 -14.73 -10.99 -2.69
C GLY A 111 -15.51 -10.45 -1.49
N SER A 112 -16.58 -9.67 -1.70
CA SER A 112 -17.42 -9.16 -0.61
C SER A 112 -18.17 -10.27 0.13
N GLU A 113 -18.67 -11.29 -0.58
CA GLU A 113 -19.24 -12.51 0.03
C GLU A 113 -18.21 -13.36 0.80
N LEU A 114 -16.92 -13.10 0.60
CA LEU A 114 -15.81 -13.71 1.35
C LEU A 114 -15.29 -12.80 2.48
N GLY A 115 -15.85 -11.60 2.65
CA GLY A 115 -15.37 -10.61 3.62
C GLY A 115 -14.06 -9.94 3.21
N PHE A 116 -13.81 -9.76 1.91
CA PHE A 116 -12.65 -9.06 1.36
C PHE A 116 -13.02 -7.78 0.61
N LEU A 117 -12.28 -6.71 0.88
CA LEU A 117 -12.21 -5.48 0.10
C LEU A 117 -11.52 -5.72 -1.25
N TYR A 118 -12.29 -6.30 -2.17
CA TYR A 118 -11.79 -6.87 -3.41
C TYR A 118 -12.21 -6.10 -4.66
N PHE A 119 -11.23 -5.80 -5.50
CA PHE A 119 -11.38 -5.15 -6.79
C PHE A 119 -10.77 -5.99 -7.92
N PHE A 120 -11.15 -5.68 -9.16
CA PHE A 120 -10.60 -6.35 -10.32
C PHE A 120 -10.40 -5.41 -11.50
N ASN A 121 -9.34 -5.66 -12.27
CA ASN A 121 -9.13 -5.07 -13.60
C ASN A 121 -8.12 -5.92 -14.37
N THR A 122 -8.12 -5.82 -15.70
CA THR A 122 -7.29 -6.67 -16.59
C THR A 122 -5.79 -6.65 -16.29
N LYS A 123 -5.28 -5.57 -15.68
CA LYS A 123 -3.87 -5.42 -15.30
C LYS A 123 -3.53 -6.02 -13.94
N ALA A 124 -4.52 -6.17 -13.04
CA ALA A 124 -4.37 -6.50 -11.62
C ALA A 124 -3.56 -5.46 -10.82
N TRP A 125 -3.72 -4.16 -11.12
CA TRP A 125 -2.96 -3.05 -10.50
C TRP A 125 -3.88 -1.95 -9.96
N MET A 126 -3.36 -1.10 -9.07
CA MET A 126 -4.08 0.10 -8.60
C MET A 126 -4.37 1.06 -9.76
N ASN A 127 -5.53 1.71 -9.71
CA ASN A 127 -5.95 2.77 -10.63
C ASN A 127 -6.83 3.79 -9.90
N HIS A 128 -7.03 4.97 -10.51
CA HIS A 128 -7.75 6.07 -9.87
C HIS A 128 -9.18 5.72 -9.45
N MET A 129 -9.93 4.92 -10.21
CA MET A 129 -11.31 4.55 -9.82
C MET A 129 -11.31 3.70 -8.54
N ILE A 130 -10.42 2.72 -8.46
CA ILE A 130 -10.26 1.85 -7.28
C ILE A 130 -9.82 2.68 -6.07
N PHE A 131 -8.82 3.55 -6.25
CA PHE A 131 -8.29 4.40 -5.19
C PHE A 131 -9.33 5.41 -4.69
N GLN A 132 -10.07 6.06 -5.59
CA GLN A 132 -11.15 7.00 -5.26
C GLN A 132 -12.27 6.33 -4.46
N GLU A 133 -12.71 5.13 -4.87
CA GLU A 133 -13.73 4.37 -4.13
C GLU A 133 -13.23 3.98 -2.73
N TRP A 134 -11.97 3.51 -2.63
CA TRP A 134 -11.36 3.14 -1.37
C TRP A 134 -11.21 4.33 -0.41
N ILE A 135 -10.68 5.46 -0.88
CA ILE A 135 -10.43 6.61 -0.02
C ILE A 135 -11.72 7.34 0.38
N ALA A 136 -12.76 7.33 -0.46
CA ALA A 136 -14.09 7.80 -0.09
C ALA A 136 -14.68 6.97 1.06
N LYS A 137 -14.57 5.63 0.99
CA LYS A 137 -14.98 4.71 2.09
C LYS A 137 -14.17 4.94 3.36
N LEU A 138 -12.86 5.17 3.24
CA LEU A 138 -12.00 5.53 4.38
C LEU A 138 -12.43 6.86 5.00
N ASN A 139 -12.72 7.88 4.20
CA ASN A 139 -13.19 9.17 4.70
C ASN A 139 -14.53 9.06 5.44
N LEU A 140 -15.51 8.35 4.88
CA LEU A 140 -16.80 8.10 5.55
C LEU A 140 -16.62 7.35 6.89
N LYS A 141 -15.68 6.40 6.95
CA LYS A 141 -15.32 5.73 8.20
C LYS A 141 -14.69 6.68 9.22
N CYS A 142 -13.79 7.56 8.79
CA CYS A 142 -13.18 8.57 9.66
C CYS A 142 -14.21 9.62 10.14
N VAL A 143 -15.19 10.00 9.32
CA VAL A 143 -16.36 10.80 9.74
C VAL A 143 -17.14 10.09 10.85
N ALA A 144 -17.49 8.82 10.66
CA ALA A 144 -18.23 8.03 11.65
C ALA A 144 -17.43 7.79 12.96
N GLU A 145 -16.10 7.66 12.87
CA GLU A 145 -15.18 7.59 14.02
C GLU A 145 -14.90 8.97 14.66
N GLN A 146 -15.50 10.08 14.17
CA GLN A 146 -15.22 11.47 14.57
C GLN A 146 -13.71 11.81 14.58
N ARG A 147 -13.01 11.36 13.54
CA ARG A 147 -11.56 11.24 13.51
C ARG A 147 -11.00 11.95 12.29
N HIS A 148 -9.90 12.69 12.47
CA HIS A 148 -9.12 13.23 11.36
C HIS A 148 -7.79 12.50 11.28
N ILE A 149 -7.44 12.03 10.08
CA ILE A 149 -6.18 11.31 9.82
C ILE A 149 -5.37 11.97 8.72
N LEU A 150 -4.06 11.74 8.77
CA LEU A 150 -3.10 12.04 7.72
C LEU A 150 -2.72 10.72 7.03
N LEU A 151 -2.88 10.64 5.71
CA LEU A 151 -2.49 9.49 4.90
C LEU A 151 -1.33 9.87 3.98
N LEU A 152 -0.18 9.21 4.18
CA LEU A 152 1.03 9.36 3.37
C LEU A 152 1.05 8.33 2.23
N LEU A 153 1.27 8.79 1.00
CA LEU A 153 1.29 7.99 -0.22
C LEU A 153 2.50 8.31 -1.10
N ASP A 154 2.88 7.39 -1.98
CA ASP A 154 3.75 7.73 -3.11
C ASP A 154 2.98 8.48 -4.21
N ASN A 155 3.70 9.29 -4.97
CA ASN A 155 3.15 10.04 -6.09
C ASN A 155 2.98 9.16 -7.35
N PHE A 156 2.10 8.16 -7.24
CA PHE A 156 1.70 7.28 -8.33
C PHE A 156 0.47 7.82 -9.05
N ALA A 157 0.45 7.73 -10.39
CA ALA A 157 -0.67 8.19 -11.24
C ALA A 157 -2.02 7.46 -10.98
N GLY A 158 -2.03 6.36 -10.24
CA GLY A 158 -3.25 5.72 -9.75
C GLY A 158 -3.83 6.36 -8.48
N HIS A 159 -3.08 7.19 -7.74
CA HIS A 159 -3.49 7.79 -6.48
C HIS A 159 -4.17 9.16 -6.65
N LEU A 160 -4.98 9.32 -7.70
CA LEU A 160 -5.72 10.56 -7.94
C LEU A 160 -6.91 10.69 -6.97
N LEU A 161 -6.99 11.81 -6.25
CA LEU A 161 -8.11 12.11 -5.34
C LEU A 161 -9.45 12.22 -6.09
N PRO A 162 -10.59 11.97 -5.41
CA PRO A 162 -11.91 12.28 -5.97
C PRO A 162 -12.11 13.79 -6.12
N SER A 163 -12.99 14.20 -7.04
CA SER A 163 -13.34 15.62 -7.24
C SER A 163 -14.10 16.23 -6.05
N ALA A 164 -14.78 15.39 -5.26
CA ALA A 164 -15.38 15.80 -4.00
C ALA A 164 -14.31 15.85 -2.90
N PRO A 165 -14.20 16.94 -2.11
CA PRO A 165 -13.16 17.09 -1.11
C PRO A 165 -13.32 16.09 0.04
N LEU A 166 -12.19 15.57 0.53
CA LEU A 166 -12.13 14.73 1.72
C LEU A 166 -12.17 15.60 2.97
N THR A 167 -13.05 15.29 3.92
CA THR A 167 -13.28 16.08 5.14
C THR A 167 -12.41 15.64 6.32
N ASN A 168 -12.10 14.35 6.38
CA ASN A 168 -11.52 13.66 7.54
C ASN A 168 -10.23 12.92 7.21
N VAL A 169 -9.90 12.76 5.93
CA VAL A 169 -8.63 12.19 5.46
C VAL A 169 -7.87 13.27 4.71
N ARG A 170 -6.78 13.77 5.30
CA ARG A 170 -5.79 14.58 4.59
C ARG A 170 -4.82 13.64 3.89
N VAL A 171 -4.60 13.82 2.60
CA VAL A 171 -3.60 13.05 1.83
C VAL A 171 -2.39 13.91 1.58
N GLU A 172 -1.21 13.31 1.72
CA GLU A 172 0.07 13.92 1.34
C GLU A 172 0.88 12.91 0.53
N TYR A 173 1.47 13.40 -0.56
CA TYR A 173 2.29 12.60 -1.45
C TYR A 173 3.77 12.85 -1.18
N PHE A 174 4.57 11.79 -1.16
CA PHE A 174 6.03 11.91 -1.25
C PHE A 174 6.41 12.51 -2.61
N HIS A 175 7.38 13.42 -2.65
CA HIS A 175 7.86 13.97 -3.92
C HIS A 175 8.52 12.89 -4.79
N LEU A 176 8.51 13.14 -6.11
CA LEU A 176 9.10 12.26 -7.12
C LEU A 176 10.57 11.98 -6.80
N ASN A 177 11.01 10.75 -7.09
CA ASN A 177 12.35 10.21 -6.82
C ASN A 177 12.72 10.04 -5.34
N MET A 178 11.84 10.34 -4.38
CA MET A 178 12.11 10.11 -2.94
C MET A 178 11.36 8.90 -2.35
N THR A 179 10.51 8.25 -3.14
CA THR A 179 9.72 7.07 -2.76
C THR A 179 10.57 5.93 -2.17
N SER A 180 11.66 5.53 -2.83
CA SER A 180 12.57 4.48 -2.34
C SER A 180 13.31 4.85 -1.04
N HIS A 181 13.41 6.14 -0.71
CA HIS A 181 14.06 6.66 0.48
C HIS A 181 13.09 6.90 1.65
N LEU A 182 11.81 7.19 1.37
CA LEU A 182 10.81 7.60 2.37
C LEU A 182 9.71 6.57 2.63
N GLN A 183 9.36 5.71 1.67
CA GLN A 183 8.26 4.76 1.80
C GLN A 183 8.65 3.59 2.71
N SER A 184 8.15 3.60 3.96
CA SER A 184 8.55 2.65 5.00
C SER A 184 7.89 1.27 4.88
N LEU A 185 6.74 1.17 4.19
CA LEU A 185 6.03 -0.09 3.90
C LEU A 185 6.86 -1.10 3.09
N ASN A 186 7.47 -0.65 2.00
CA ASN A 186 8.43 -1.41 1.19
C ASN A 186 9.62 -1.98 2.00
N SER A 187 10.03 -1.33 3.11
CA SER A 187 11.25 -1.69 3.86
C SER A 187 11.11 -2.91 4.81
N GLY A 188 9.98 -3.62 4.82
CA GLY A 188 9.86 -4.85 5.64
C GLY A 188 8.45 -5.39 5.87
N ILE A 189 7.41 -4.58 5.61
CA ILE A 189 6.02 -4.94 5.87
C ILE A 189 5.50 -5.76 4.71
N ILE A 190 5.73 -5.24 3.51
CA ILE A 190 5.56 -5.94 2.24
C ILE A 190 6.43 -7.19 2.20
N GLN A 191 7.69 -7.12 2.66
CA GLN A 191 8.61 -8.26 2.68
C GLN A 191 8.12 -9.38 3.62
N ASN A 192 7.68 -9.06 4.84
CA ASN A 192 7.13 -10.03 5.79
C ASN A 192 5.77 -10.58 5.32
N PHE A 193 4.90 -9.72 4.77
CA PHE A 193 3.66 -10.17 4.13
C PHE A 193 3.98 -11.21 3.04
N GLN A 194 4.84 -10.86 2.08
CA GLN A 194 5.27 -11.77 1.01
C GLN A 194 5.94 -13.06 1.52
N SER A 195 6.75 -13.03 2.58
CA SER A 195 7.38 -14.25 3.11
C SER A 195 6.37 -15.23 3.71
N ASN A 196 5.30 -14.73 4.35
CA ASN A 196 4.25 -15.60 4.87
C ASN A 196 3.39 -16.26 3.76
N PHE A 197 3.47 -15.79 2.51
CA PHE A 197 2.87 -16.46 1.33
C PHE A 197 3.86 -17.29 0.52
N LYS A 198 5.13 -17.39 0.93
CA LYS A 198 6.14 -18.28 0.34
C LYS A 198 6.26 -19.56 1.19
N THR A 199 5.23 -20.40 1.10
CA THR A 199 5.22 -21.80 1.57
C THR A 199 4.76 -22.74 0.47
#